data_AF-A0A161PDU3-F1
#
_entry.id   AF-A0A161PDU3-F1
#
_cell.length_a   1.000
_cell.length_b   1.000
_cell.length_c   1.000
_cell.angle_alpha   90.00
_cell.angle_beta   90.00
_cell.angle_gamma   90.00
#
_symmetry.space_group_name_H-M   'P 1'
#
loop_
_entity.id
_entity.type
_entity.pdbx_description
1 polymer ?
#
loop_
_entity_poly.entity_id
_entity_poly.type
_entity_poly.pdbx_seq_one_letter_code
_entity_poly.pdbx_strand_id
1 'polypeptide(L)'
;MGILETYIISPKTLYLVNHFTDGYGTIVYEFDNVYKVKQTPLQIIEFNMIRLGGSNLLGRNLAIRKSVDYHQKVPIIVDQRGLYFIPTRSVQSPECMMVNFNQILTFHQNQENLSQTIITFKNGEKLTINLSKRAFSQQYLRTLHLISLYGRDCI
;
A
#
# COMPACT_ATOMS: atom_id res chain seq x y z
N MET A 1 21.20 3.70 -13.49
CA MET A 1 20.05 4.27 -12.75
C MET A 1 20.41 4.27 -11.27
N GLY A 2 20.48 5.45 -10.64
CA GLY A 2 20.96 5.58 -9.26
C GLY A 2 19.96 5.07 -8.21
N ILE A 3 20.44 4.81 -7.00
CA ILE A 3 19.60 4.50 -5.84
C ILE A 3 19.19 5.83 -5.19
N LEU A 4 17.89 6.02 -4.96
CA LEU A 4 17.35 7.19 -4.26
C LEU A 4 17.49 7.02 -2.75
N GLU A 5 17.87 8.09 -2.04
CA GLU A 5 17.89 8.10 -0.58
C GLU A 5 16.47 8.04 0.00
N THR A 6 15.56 8.86 -0.53
CA THR A 6 14.18 8.99 -0.07
C THR A 6 13.18 9.02 -1.21
N TYR A 7 11.95 8.59 -0.95
CA TYR A 7 10.88 8.61 -1.95
C TYR A 7 9.62 9.35 -1.46
N ILE A 8 9.09 10.24 -2.31
CA ILE A 8 7.81 10.93 -2.10
C ILE A 8 6.75 10.20 -2.90
N ILE A 9 5.71 9.71 -2.24
CA ILE A 9 4.62 9.00 -2.91
C ILE A 9 3.85 9.98 -3.78
N SER A 10 3.83 9.69 -5.08
CA SER A 10 3.11 10.44 -6.09
C SER A 10 1.79 9.74 -6.48
N PRO A 11 0.86 10.45 -7.15
CA PRO A 11 -0.31 9.83 -7.78
C PRO A 11 0.04 8.74 -8.83
N LYS A 12 1.28 8.66 -9.30
CA LYS A 12 1.73 7.62 -10.23
C LYS A 12 2.21 6.35 -9.53
N THR A 13 2.37 6.36 -8.21
CA THR A 13 2.86 5.21 -7.44
C THR A 13 1.85 4.08 -7.46
N LEU A 14 2.22 2.90 -7.96
CA LEU A 14 1.38 1.72 -8.04
C LEU A 14 1.51 0.84 -6.79
N TYR A 15 2.73 0.42 -6.47
CA TYR A 15 3.00 -0.42 -5.32
C TYR A 15 4.49 -0.36 -4.91
N LEU A 16 4.74 -0.75 -3.66
CA LEU A 16 6.07 -0.84 -3.06
C LEU A 16 6.38 -2.30 -2.75
N VAL A 17 7.55 -2.77 -3.14
CA VAL A 17 8.04 -4.13 -2.87
C VAL A 17 9.29 -4.03 -2.01
N ASN A 18 9.35 -4.81 -0.94
CA ASN A 18 10.56 -4.95 -0.15
C ASN A 18 11.72 -5.49 -1.01
N HIS A 19 12.90 -4.92 -0.83
CA HIS A 19 14.15 -5.44 -1.37
C HIS A 19 15.19 -5.39 -0.25
N PHE A 20 15.95 -6.46 -0.06
CA PHE A 20 16.89 -6.57 1.08
C PHE A 20 18.35 -6.78 0.64
N THR A 21 18.63 -6.73 -0.66
CA THR A 21 19.98 -6.90 -1.23
C THR A 21 20.44 -5.61 -1.90
N ASP A 22 21.71 -5.53 -2.31
CA ASP A 22 22.21 -4.48 -3.23
C ASP A 22 22.11 -3.03 -2.73
N GLY A 23 22.01 -2.83 -1.41
CA GLY A 23 22.09 -1.52 -0.76
C GLY A 23 20.82 -0.67 -0.84
N TYR A 24 19.67 -1.24 -1.18
CA TYR A 24 18.38 -0.53 -1.16
C TYR A 24 17.25 -1.38 -0.56
N GLY A 25 16.28 -0.71 0.07
CA GLY A 25 15.20 -1.31 0.85
C GLY A 25 13.90 -1.56 0.09
N THR A 26 13.69 -0.85 -1.01
CA THR A 26 12.43 -0.89 -1.78
C THR A 26 12.66 -0.79 -3.28
N ILE A 27 11.88 -1.57 -4.03
CA ILE A 27 11.59 -1.29 -5.44
C ILE A 27 10.21 -0.63 -5.50
N VAL A 28 10.16 0.58 -6.05
CA VAL A 28 8.92 1.34 -6.25
C VAL A 28 8.51 1.24 -7.71
N TYR A 29 7.29 0.79 -7.93
CA TYR A 29 6.67 0.75 -9.26
C TYR A 29 5.77 1.98 -9.40
N GLU A 30 6.07 2.83 -10.38
CA GLU A 30 5.18 3.89 -10.86
C GLU A 30 4.62 3.53 -12.25
N PHE A 31 3.69 4.35 -12.75
CA PHE A 31 3.09 4.18 -14.07
C PHE A 31 4.12 4.00 -15.20
N ASP A 32 5.17 4.82 -15.18
CA ASP A 32 6.11 4.97 -16.29
C ASP A 32 7.56 4.57 -15.89
N ASN A 33 7.80 4.33 -14.60
CA ASN A 33 9.15 4.21 -14.05
C ASN A 33 9.22 3.21 -12.91
N VAL A 34 10.41 2.65 -12.70
CA VAL A 34 10.74 1.81 -11.55
C VAL A 34 11.94 2.40 -10.82
N TYR A 35 11.81 2.65 -9.52
CA TYR A 35 12.88 3.25 -8.70
C TYR A 35 13.42 2.28 -7.67
N LYS A 36 14.73 2.36 -7.43
CA LYS A 36 15.41 1.71 -6.31
C LYS A 36 15.59 2.75 -5.20
N VAL A 37 15.11 2.45 -4.00
CA VAL A 37 15.09 3.41 -2.88
C VAL A 37 15.69 2.78 -1.64
N LYS A 38 16.58 3.49 -0.94
CA LYS A 38 17.24 3.00 0.28
C LYS A 38 16.26 2.68 1.41
N GLN A 39 15.22 3.49 1.56
CA GLN A 39 14.15 3.27 2.53
C GLN A 39 13.45 1.92 2.30
N THR A 40 13.01 1.24 3.37
CA THR A 40 12.05 0.14 3.29
C THR A 40 10.64 0.65 2.94
N PRO A 41 9.70 -0.20 2.47
CA PRO A 41 8.35 0.25 2.15
C PRO A 41 7.65 0.90 3.36
N LEU A 42 7.88 0.37 4.57
CA LEU A 42 7.36 0.94 5.79
C LEU A 42 7.95 2.33 6.08
N GLN A 43 9.27 2.50 5.90
CA GLN A 43 9.93 3.80 6.05
C GLN A 43 9.42 4.82 5.04
N ILE A 44 9.19 4.43 3.78
CA ILE A 44 8.59 5.30 2.75
C ILE A 44 7.19 5.74 3.20
N ILE A 45 6.36 4.81 3.65
CA ILE A 45 5.00 5.08 4.13
C ILE A 45 5.03 6.06 5.31
N GLU A 46 5.83 5.79 6.34
CA GLU A 46 5.91 6.64 7.53
C GLU A 46 6.47 8.03 7.21
N PHE A 47 7.50 8.11 6.37
CA PHE A 47 8.05 9.38 5.90
C PHE A 47 6.99 10.25 5.23
N ASN A 48 6.20 9.69 4.32
CA ASN A 48 5.12 10.41 3.65
C ASN A 48 3.96 10.74 4.60
N MET A 49 3.66 9.86 5.56
CA MET A 49 2.61 10.08 6.56
C MET A 49 2.92 11.28 7.49
N ILE A 50 4.17 11.37 7.94
CA ILE A 50 4.67 12.50 8.75
C ILE A 50 4.65 13.77 7.91
N ARG A 51 5.17 13.71 6.68
CA ARG A 51 5.24 14.85 5.76
C ARG A 51 3.87 15.43 5.41
N LEU A 52 2.87 14.59 5.15
CA LEU A 52 1.56 15.02 4.65
C LEU A 52 0.56 15.32 5.77
N GLY A 53 0.64 14.64 6.91
CA GLY A 53 -0.37 14.71 7.97
C GLY A 53 0.19 14.72 9.38
N GLY A 54 1.48 14.99 9.57
CA GLY A 54 2.10 15.21 10.90
C GLY A 54 1.97 14.05 11.87
N SER A 55 1.82 12.81 11.38
CA SER A 55 1.54 11.63 12.20
C SER A 55 2.28 10.40 11.70
N ASN A 56 2.39 9.39 12.56
CA ASN A 56 3.05 8.12 12.26
C ASN A 56 2.07 6.94 12.27
N LEU A 57 2.54 5.78 11.80
CA LEU A 57 1.71 4.59 11.65
C LEU A 57 1.12 4.12 12.99
N LEU A 58 1.90 4.19 14.07
CA LEU A 58 1.46 3.80 15.41
C LEU A 58 0.26 4.63 15.88
N GLY A 59 0.35 5.96 15.79
CA GLY A 59 -0.72 6.86 16.19
C GLY A 59 -2.00 6.63 15.39
N ARG A 60 -1.88 6.45 14.06
CA ARG A 60 -3.04 6.16 13.20
C ARG A 60 -3.66 4.80 13.49
N ASN A 61 -2.85 3.77 13.70
CA ASN A 61 -3.34 2.44 14.07
C ASN A 61 -4.07 2.45 15.42
N LEU A 62 -3.58 3.22 16.41
CA LEU A 62 -4.26 3.39 17.69
C LEU A 62 -5.65 4.01 17.51
N ALA A 63 -5.75 5.07 16.70
CA ALA A 63 -7.02 5.73 16.41
C ALA A 63 -7.99 4.79 15.70
N ILE A 64 -7.55 4.14 14.61
CA ILE A 64 -8.40 3.22 13.83
C ILE A 64 -8.94 2.10 14.70
N ARG A 65 -8.11 1.46 15.53
CA ARG A 65 -8.53 0.35 16.41
C ARG A 65 -9.61 0.72 17.42
N LYS A 66 -9.78 2.00 17.74
CA LYS A 66 -10.87 2.48 18.61
C LYS A 66 -12.19 2.65 17.87
N SER A 67 -12.17 2.65 16.54
CA SER A 67 -13.36 2.93 15.71
C SER A 67 -13.87 1.72 14.93
N VAL A 68 -13.13 0.62 14.90
CA VAL A 68 -13.46 -0.55 14.08
C VAL A 68 -13.15 -1.87 14.80
N ASP A 69 -13.92 -2.91 14.49
CA ASP A 69 -13.83 -4.23 15.15
C ASP A 69 -12.76 -5.17 14.55
N TYR A 70 -11.99 -4.71 13.56
CA TYR A 70 -10.89 -5.48 12.97
C TYR A 70 -9.53 -4.98 13.44
N HIS A 71 -8.78 -5.85 14.11
CA HIS A 71 -7.50 -5.48 14.74
C HIS A 71 -6.25 -5.97 13.99
N GLN A 72 -6.42 -6.92 13.06
CA GLN A 72 -5.34 -7.48 12.25
C GLN A 72 -5.36 -6.95 10.81
N LYS A 73 -4.17 -6.71 10.25
CA LYS A 73 -3.97 -6.18 8.88
C LYS A 73 -4.86 -4.96 8.65
N VAL A 74 -4.65 -3.96 9.50
CA VAL A 74 -5.36 -2.68 9.41
C VAL A 74 -4.86 -1.97 8.14
N PRO A 75 -5.74 -1.51 7.24
CA PRO A 75 -5.32 -0.73 6.09
C PRO A 75 -4.56 0.55 6.48
N ILE A 76 -3.63 0.98 5.65
CA ILE A 76 -2.75 2.10 5.95
C ILE A 76 -3.32 3.38 5.34
N ILE A 77 -3.75 4.32 6.18
CA ILE A 77 -4.09 5.68 5.76
C ILE A 77 -2.81 6.51 5.81
N VAL A 78 -2.27 6.95 4.67
CA VAL A 78 -1.08 7.82 4.59
C VAL A 78 -1.49 9.29 4.55
N ASP A 79 -2.54 9.62 3.80
CA ASP A 79 -3.20 10.92 3.80
C ASP A 79 -4.71 10.72 3.71
N GLN A 80 -5.46 11.42 4.58
CA GLN A 80 -6.92 11.40 4.61
C GLN A 80 -7.54 12.03 3.35
N ARG A 81 -6.76 12.79 2.58
CA ARG A 81 -7.16 13.40 1.30
C ARG A 81 -7.04 12.47 0.08
N GLY A 82 -6.82 11.18 0.30
CA GLY A 82 -6.81 10.22 -0.81
C GLY A 82 -5.51 9.47 -1.03
N LEU A 83 -4.74 9.17 0.03
CA LEU A 83 -3.58 8.26 -0.11
C LEU A 83 -3.67 7.10 0.87
N TYR A 84 -4.01 5.92 0.34
CA TYR A 84 -4.22 4.70 1.12
C TYR A 84 -3.44 3.53 0.54
N PHE A 85 -2.89 2.69 1.40
CA PHE A 85 -2.15 1.49 1.02
C PHE A 85 -2.75 0.23 1.64
N ILE A 86 -2.85 -0.81 0.83
CA ILE A 86 -3.23 -2.16 1.25
C ILE A 86 -1.95 -3.00 1.40
N PRO A 87 -1.61 -3.46 2.62
CA PRO A 87 -0.55 -4.43 2.80
C PRO A 87 -1.03 -5.83 2.38
N THR A 88 -0.27 -6.52 1.54
CA THR A 88 -0.64 -7.89 1.10
C THR A 88 -0.43 -8.92 2.20
N ARG A 89 0.47 -8.65 3.15
CA ARG A 89 0.79 -9.49 4.32
C ARG A 89 0.93 -8.63 5.58
N SER A 90 1.49 -9.19 6.66
CA SER A 90 1.92 -8.36 7.80
C SER A 90 2.93 -7.33 7.31
N VAL A 91 2.86 -6.08 7.78
CA VAL A 91 3.80 -5.00 7.38
C VAL A 91 5.26 -5.31 7.70
N GLN A 92 5.50 -6.25 8.63
CA GLN A 92 6.83 -6.74 9.02
C GLN A 92 7.31 -7.92 8.14
N SER A 93 6.44 -8.48 7.28
CA SER A 93 6.80 -9.62 6.45
C SER A 93 7.69 -9.17 5.28
N PRO A 94 8.79 -9.89 4.99
CA PRO A 94 9.63 -9.64 3.82
C PRO A 94 8.86 -9.72 2.49
N GLU A 95 7.83 -10.56 2.43
CA GLU A 95 6.98 -10.75 1.25
C GLU A 95 5.81 -9.75 1.20
N CYS A 96 5.74 -8.81 2.15
CA CYS A 96 4.70 -7.79 2.13
C CYS A 96 4.95 -6.80 1.00
N MET A 97 3.90 -6.60 0.21
CA MET A 97 3.83 -5.53 -0.78
C MET A 97 2.83 -4.49 -0.26
N MET A 98 3.12 -3.21 -0.48
CA MET A 98 2.19 -2.12 -0.18
C MET A 98 1.56 -1.67 -1.49
N VAL A 99 0.30 -2.02 -1.71
CA VAL A 99 -0.43 -1.68 -2.93
C VAL A 99 -1.14 -0.35 -2.75
N ASN A 100 -0.93 0.61 -3.64
CA ASN A 100 -1.64 1.88 -3.62
C ASN A 100 -3.11 1.66 -4.01
N PHE A 101 -4.01 1.80 -3.04
CA PHE A 101 -5.44 1.62 -3.22
C PHE A 101 -5.99 2.51 -4.34
N ASN A 102 -5.53 3.75 -4.41
CA ASN A 102 -6.03 4.76 -5.33
C ASN A 102 -5.74 4.43 -6.80
N GLN A 103 -4.76 3.56 -7.07
CA GLN A 103 -4.37 3.16 -8.43
C GLN A 103 -4.99 1.84 -8.88
N ILE A 104 -5.69 1.11 -8.01
CA ILE A 104 -6.37 -0.12 -8.39
C ILE A 104 -7.52 0.23 -9.34
N LEU A 105 -7.56 -0.43 -10.49
CA LEU A 105 -8.69 -0.38 -11.43
C LEU A 105 -9.65 -1.55 -11.17
N THR A 106 -9.12 -2.76 -11.05
CA THR A 106 -9.90 -3.97 -10.76
C THR A 106 -8.99 -5.08 -10.22
N PHE A 107 -9.57 -6.15 -9.68
CA PHE A 107 -8.84 -7.35 -9.29
C PHE A 107 -9.69 -8.62 -9.48
N HIS A 108 -9.04 -9.72 -9.84
CA HIS A 108 -9.70 -11.01 -10.07
C HIS A 108 -8.87 -12.19 -9.57
N GLN A 109 -9.53 -13.34 -9.43
CA GLN A 109 -8.91 -14.59 -9.03
C GLN A 109 -7.94 -15.04 -10.12
N ASN A 110 -6.71 -15.42 -9.76
CA ASN A 110 -5.84 -16.13 -10.71
C ASN A 110 -6.45 -17.53 -10.93
N GLN A 111 -6.72 -17.88 -12.19
CA GLN A 111 -7.32 -19.16 -12.58
C GLN A 111 -6.32 -20.32 -12.51
N GLU A 112 -5.03 -20.04 -12.69
CA GLU A 112 -3.96 -21.03 -12.61
C GLU A 112 -3.60 -21.37 -11.15
N ASN A 113 -3.85 -20.44 -10.23
CA ASN A 113 -3.59 -20.63 -8.81
C ASN A 113 -4.61 -19.89 -7.93
N LEU A 114 -5.53 -20.66 -7.33
CA LEU A 114 -6.62 -20.12 -6.51
C LEU A 114 -6.16 -19.39 -5.23
N SER A 115 -4.90 -19.56 -4.83
CA SER A 115 -4.29 -18.84 -3.71
C SER A 115 -3.78 -17.44 -4.07
N GLN A 116 -3.88 -17.03 -5.34
CA GLN A 116 -3.37 -15.77 -5.85
C GLN A 116 -4.46 -14.84 -6.37
N THR A 117 -4.17 -13.54 -6.40
CA THR A 117 -5.05 -12.52 -6.98
C THR A 117 -4.26 -11.71 -7.99
N ILE A 118 -4.89 -11.38 -9.12
CA ILE A 118 -4.32 -10.47 -10.12
C ILE A 118 -4.99 -9.11 -9.93
N ILE A 119 -4.20 -8.11 -9.58
CA ILE A 119 -4.60 -6.70 -9.47
C ILE A 119 -4.26 -6.05 -10.80
N THR A 120 -5.20 -5.31 -11.38
CA THR A 120 -4.98 -4.45 -12.55
C THR A 120 -5.04 -3.00 -12.09
N PHE A 121 -4.02 -2.23 -12.43
CA PHE A 121 -3.93 -0.80 -12.11
C PHE A 121 -4.52 0.05 -13.23
N LYS A 122 -4.74 1.33 -12.94
CA LYS A 122 -5.31 2.31 -13.89
C LYS A 122 -4.49 2.50 -15.16
N ASN A 123 -3.18 2.26 -15.13
CA ASN A 123 -2.31 2.26 -16.31
C ASN A 123 -2.33 0.95 -17.11
N GLY A 124 -3.11 -0.05 -16.68
CA GLY A 124 -3.17 -1.38 -17.30
C GLY A 124 -2.11 -2.37 -16.80
N GLU A 125 -1.15 -1.94 -15.96
CA GLU A 125 -0.19 -2.85 -15.34
C GLU A 125 -0.90 -3.87 -14.45
N LYS A 126 -0.36 -5.09 -14.41
CA LYS A 126 -0.89 -6.18 -13.59
C LYS A 126 0.13 -6.62 -12.54
N LEU A 127 -0.35 -6.81 -11.32
CA LEU A 127 0.41 -7.39 -10.21
C LEU A 127 -0.27 -8.66 -9.72
N THR A 128 0.46 -9.77 -9.73
CA THR A 128 0.02 -11.02 -9.11
C THR A 128 0.50 -11.09 -7.67
N ILE A 129 -0.42 -11.20 -6.72
CA ILE A 129 -0.10 -11.32 -5.30
C ILE A 129 -0.43 -12.70 -4.76
N ASN A 130 0.38 -13.19 -3.81
CA ASN A 130 0.17 -14.45 -3.09
C ASN A 130 -0.87 -14.29 -1.97
N LEU A 131 -2.10 -13.94 -2.37
CA LEU A 131 -3.27 -13.78 -1.52
C LEU A 131 -4.52 -14.16 -2.31
N SER A 132 -5.43 -14.95 -1.73
CA SER A 132 -6.67 -15.34 -2.42
C SER A 132 -7.59 -14.13 -2.67
N LYS A 133 -8.44 -14.20 -3.70
CA LYS A 133 -9.36 -13.09 -4.03
C LYS A 133 -10.24 -12.70 -2.85
N ARG A 134 -10.70 -13.69 -2.07
CA ARG A 134 -11.51 -13.46 -0.86
C ARG A 134 -10.75 -12.68 0.20
N ALA A 135 -9.49 -13.02 0.45
CA ALA A 135 -8.68 -12.35 1.45
C ALA A 135 -8.31 -10.93 1.01
N PHE A 136 -7.97 -10.73 -0.26
CA PHE A 136 -7.72 -9.39 -0.81
C PHE A 136 -8.99 -8.52 -0.81
N SER A 137 -10.13 -9.07 -1.22
CA SER A 137 -11.42 -8.37 -1.20
C SER A 137 -11.79 -7.86 0.19
N GLN A 138 -11.54 -8.66 1.24
CA GLN A 138 -11.74 -8.20 2.61
C GLN A 138 -10.84 -7.02 3.00
N GLN A 139 -9.56 -7.03 2.59
CA GLN A 139 -8.66 -5.89 2.82
C GLN A 139 -9.11 -4.64 2.05
N TYR A 140 -9.55 -4.83 0.81
CA TYR A 140 -10.11 -3.77 -0.02
C TYR A 140 -11.36 -3.14 0.61
N LEU A 141 -12.31 -3.96 1.08
CA LEU A 141 -13.53 -3.49 1.75
C LEU A 141 -13.25 -2.80 3.09
N ARG A 142 -12.29 -3.30 3.88
CA ARG A 142 -11.85 -2.62 5.11
C ARG A 142 -11.24 -1.26 4.80
N THR A 143 -10.50 -1.14 3.69
CA THR A 143 -9.94 0.13 3.25
C THR A 143 -11.05 1.11 2.90
N LEU A 144 -12.05 0.68 2.11
CA LEU A 144 -13.23 1.49 1.80
C LEU A 144 -13.99 1.95 3.06
N HIS A 145 -14.16 1.06 4.04
CA HIS A 145 -14.79 1.42 5.32
C HIS A 145 -13.98 2.48 6.08
N LEU A 146 -12.64 2.39 6.10
CA LEU A 146 -11.84 3.45 6.71
C LEU A 146 -11.91 4.77 5.94
N ILE A 147 -12.01 4.72 4.61
CA ILE A 147 -12.21 5.91 3.78
C ILE A 147 -13.55 6.57 4.13
N SER A 148 -14.63 5.81 4.33
CA SER A 148 -15.92 6.41 4.71
C SER A 148 -15.92 7.05 6.11
N LEU A 149 -15.06 6.59 7.02
CA LEU A 149 -14.95 7.14 8.38
C LEU A 149 -14.00 8.33 8.49
N TYR A 150 -12.90 8.31 7.74
CA TYR A 150 -11.76 9.22 7.91
C TYR A 150 -11.38 10.01 6.66
N GLY A 151 -11.97 9.68 5.51
CA GLY A 151 -11.75 10.41 4.27
C GLY A 151 -12.18 11.86 4.43
N ARG A 152 -11.37 12.77 3.90
CA ARG A 152 -11.70 14.19 3.83
C ARG A 152 -11.80 14.59 2.38
N ASP A 153 -12.84 15.35 2.06
CA ASP A 153 -12.91 16.04 0.79
C ASP A 153 -11.78 17.08 0.71
N CYS A 154 -11.16 17.20 -0.46
CA CYS A 154 -10.30 18.34 -0.74
C CYS A 154 -11.19 19.58 -0.82
N ILE A 155 -11.21 20.39 0.24
CA ILE A 155 -11.81 21.74 0.25
C ILE A 155 -10.92 22.68 -0.56
#